data_AF-A0A0N8PW94-F1
#
_entry.id   AF-A0A0N8PW94-F1
#
_cell.length_a   1.000
_cell.length_b   1.000
_cell.length_c   1.000
_cell.angle_alpha   90.00
_cell.angle_beta   90.00
_cell.angle_gamma   90.00
#
_symmetry.space_group_name_H-M   'P 1'
#
loop_
_entity.id
_entity.type
_entity.pdbx_description
1 polymer ?
#
loop_
_entity_poly.entity_id
_entity_poly.type
_entity_poly.pdbx_seq_one_letter_code
_entity_poly.pdbx_strand_id
1 'polypeptide(L)'
;MVQPTEPPKDTRFTSRVVGHMEYVDWYLWTAKDYPTWIHNNDPVIQNDGMVAILPRYDDYYLYLAGSRTTYMRYDETLTEGLYDHQWRYLINNKAKVEMITVYSWNEYHERSQIEPCSDYTANVSDVHLYMKTRNYITEFRKAIASNPAPFMNVIISASIFLLILSIVLKYIGK
;
A
#
# COMPACT_ATOMS: atom_id res chain seq x y z
N MET A 1 -25.87 -19.26 -6.21
CA MET A 1 -25.56 -18.20 -7.19
C MET A 1 -24.46 -18.76 -8.08
N VAL A 2 -24.73 -19.03 -9.36
CA VAL A 2 -23.68 -19.50 -10.28
C VAL A 2 -22.86 -18.28 -10.64
N GLN A 3 -21.62 -18.19 -10.15
CA GLN A 3 -20.69 -17.19 -10.67
C GLN A 3 -20.50 -17.46 -12.16
N PRO A 4 -20.66 -16.47 -13.06
CA PRO A 4 -20.29 -16.65 -14.45
C PRO A 4 -18.78 -16.81 -14.49
N THR A 5 -18.33 -18.06 -14.64
CA THR A 5 -16.92 -18.44 -14.47
C THR A 5 -16.01 -17.86 -15.54
N GLU A 6 -16.54 -17.36 -16.67
CA GLU A 6 -15.76 -16.64 -17.67
C GLU A 6 -16.60 -15.54 -18.36
N PRO A 7 -16.45 -14.26 -17.97
CA PRO A 7 -16.94 -13.16 -18.79
C PRO A 7 -16.23 -13.15 -20.17
N PRO A 8 -16.83 -12.58 -21.23
CA PRO A 8 -16.20 -12.51 -22.55
C PRO A 8 -14.78 -11.92 -22.46
N LYS A 9 -13.80 -12.64 -23.00
CA LYS A 9 -12.40 -12.21 -22.95
C LYS A 9 -12.20 -11.01 -23.88
N ASP A 10 -11.97 -9.84 -23.29
CA ASP A 10 -11.54 -8.64 -23.99
C ASP A 10 -10.08 -8.36 -23.64
N THR A 11 -9.20 -8.43 -24.63
CA THR A 11 -7.74 -8.31 -24.43
C THR A 11 -7.29 -6.91 -23.99
N ARG A 12 -8.20 -5.92 -23.98
CA ARG A 12 -7.93 -4.58 -23.43
C ARG A 12 -8.00 -4.54 -21.91
N PHE A 13 -8.64 -5.53 -21.30
CA PHE A 13 -8.85 -5.61 -19.86
C PHE A 13 -8.19 -6.85 -19.29
N THR A 14 -7.73 -6.74 -18.05
CA THR A 14 -7.28 -7.88 -17.26
C THR A 14 -8.26 -8.08 -16.13
N SER A 15 -8.88 -9.26 -16.07
CA SER A 15 -9.74 -9.64 -14.95
C SER A 15 -8.90 -10.10 -13.77
N ARG A 16 -9.33 -9.72 -12.56
CA ARG A 16 -8.71 -10.07 -11.29
C ARG A 16 -9.80 -10.49 -10.31
N VAL A 17 -9.57 -11.57 -9.58
CA VAL A 17 -10.38 -11.98 -8.44
C VAL A 17 -9.87 -11.24 -7.21
N VAL A 18 -10.76 -10.53 -6.52
CA VAL A 18 -10.42 -9.73 -5.32
C VAL A 18 -11.14 -10.31 -4.10
N GLY A 19 -10.44 -10.47 -2.97
CA GLY A 19 -11.05 -10.97 -1.74
C GLY A 19 -10.03 -11.22 -0.63
N HIS A 20 -10.33 -12.14 0.30
CA HIS A 20 -9.45 -12.49 1.43
C HIS A 20 -9.04 -13.97 1.46
N MET A 21 -9.25 -14.70 0.37
CA MET A 21 -8.93 -16.14 0.26
C MET A 21 -7.60 -16.34 -0.44
N GLU A 22 -6.88 -17.43 -0.18
CA GLU A 22 -5.58 -17.71 -0.80
C GLU A 22 -5.61 -17.82 -2.34
N TYR A 23 -6.77 -18.12 -2.93
CA TYR A 23 -6.93 -18.26 -4.38
C TYR A 23 -7.14 -16.93 -5.13
N VAL A 24 -7.24 -15.81 -4.43
CA VAL A 24 -7.51 -14.50 -5.07
C VAL A 24 -6.25 -13.95 -5.72
N ASP A 25 -6.40 -13.22 -6.82
CA ASP A 25 -5.27 -12.51 -7.43
C ASP A 25 -4.85 -11.34 -6.52
N TRP A 26 -5.82 -10.60 -6.00
CA TRP A 26 -5.62 -9.40 -5.19
C TRP A 26 -6.34 -9.51 -3.85
N TYR A 27 -5.62 -9.23 -2.77
CA TYR A 27 -6.27 -9.05 -1.47
C TYR A 27 -7.10 -7.77 -1.47
N LEU A 28 -8.32 -7.83 -0.93
CA LEU A 28 -9.21 -6.67 -0.83
C LEU A 28 -8.64 -5.63 0.13
N TRP A 29 -8.15 -6.08 1.28
CA TRP A 29 -7.30 -5.35 2.21
C TRP A 29 -6.52 -6.36 3.06
N THR A 30 -5.53 -5.89 3.80
CA THR A 30 -4.77 -6.69 4.76
C THR A 30 -4.56 -5.88 6.03
N ALA A 31 -4.62 -6.52 7.20
CA ALA A 31 -4.42 -5.88 8.49
C ALA A 31 -3.65 -6.81 9.43
N LYS A 32 -3.47 -6.39 10.68
CA LYS A 32 -2.75 -7.17 11.70
C LYS A 32 -3.32 -8.58 11.82
N ASP A 33 -2.49 -9.58 11.53
CA ASP A 33 -2.87 -11.00 11.66
C ASP A 33 -4.12 -11.36 10.83
N TYR A 34 -4.42 -10.58 9.78
CA TYR A 34 -5.51 -10.85 8.86
C TYR A 34 -5.17 -10.60 7.38
N PRO A 35 -5.36 -11.63 6.53
CA PRO A 35 -5.70 -13.00 6.89
C PRO A 35 -4.61 -13.66 7.77
N THR A 36 -4.97 -14.70 8.53
CA THR A 36 -4.19 -15.23 9.68
C THR A 36 -2.77 -15.72 9.35
N TRP A 37 -2.44 -15.84 8.07
CA TRP A 37 -1.12 -16.19 7.55
C TRP A 37 -0.23 -14.97 7.22
N ILE A 38 -0.73 -13.74 7.42
CA ILE A 38 0.01 -12.49 7.25
C ILE A 38 0.29 -11.90 8.64
N HIS A 39 1.57 -11.80 9.01
CA HIS A 39 2.01 -11.29 10.31
C HIS A 39 2.62 -9.88 10.18
N ASN A 40 2.51 -9.09 11.24
CA ASN A 40 3.23 -7.82 11.47
C ASN A 40 2.68 -6.53 10.85
N ASN A 41 1.36 -6.42 10.58
CA ASN A 41 0.68 -5.19 10.08
C ASN A 41 1.14 -4.69 8.70
N ASP A 42 2.17 -5.31 8.11
CA ASP A 42 2.67 -4.95 6.80
C ASP A 42 1.65 -5.33 5.73
N PRO A 43 1.31 -4.42 4.80
CA PRO A 43 0.44 -4.75 3.70
C PRO A 43 1.16 -5.66 2.70
N VAL A 44 0.42 -6.55 2.05
CA VAL A 44 1.00 -7.48 1.08
C VAL A 44 1.03 -6.87 -0.31
N ILE A 45 2.24 -6.74 -0.84
CA ILE A 45 2.47 -6.38 -2.25
C ILE A 45 2.39 -7.67 -3.07
N GLN A 46 1.37 -7.75 -3.92
CA GLN A 46 1.12 -8.89 -4.81
C GLN A 46 2.20 -8.98 -5.89
N ASN A 47 2.27 -10.14 -6.58
CA ASN A 47 3.30 -10.42 -7.58
C ASN A 47 3.30 -9.42 -8.77
N ASP A 48 2.16 -8.79 -9.07
CA ASP A 48 2.03 -7.76 -10.10
C ASP A 48 2.15 -6.33 -9.55
N GLY A 49 2.61 -6.18 -8.30
CA GLY A 49 2.87 -4.90 -7.65
C GLY A 49 1.62 -4.19 -7.10
N MET A 50 0.44 -4.82 -7.15
CA MET A 50 -0.76 -4.32 -6.49
C MET A 50 -0.65 -4.47 -4.97
N VAL A 51 -1.11 -3.48 -4.21
CA VAL A 51 -1.19 -3.54 -2.75
C VAL A 51 -2.43 -2.82 -2.25
N ALA A 52 -3.14 -3.45 -1.31
CA ALA A 52 -4.29 -2.87 -0.64
C ALA A 52 -3.97 -2.45 0.79
N ILE A 53 -4.37 -1.23 1.15
CA ILE A 53 -4.20 -0.64 2.48
C ILE A 53 -5.55 -0.12 3.00
N LEU A 54 -5.67 0.03 4.31
CA LEU A 54 -6.87 0.54 4.97
C LEU A 54 -6.50 1.41 6.17
N PRO A 55 -7.31 2.44 6.49
CA PRO A 55 -7.03 3.30 7.63
C PRO A 55 -7.26 2.59 8.96
N ARG A 56 -8.30 1.76 9.00
CA ARG A 56 -8.77 0.95 10.13
C ARG A 56 -9.80 -0.06 9.64
N TYR A 57 -10.21 -0.97 10.53
CA TYR A 57 -11.36 -1.86 10.33
C TYR A 57 -12.14 -1.99 11.62
N ASP A 58 -13.46 -1.86 11.58
CA ASP A 58 -14.33 -2.16 12.72
C ASP A 58 -15.74 -2.51 12.24
N ASP A 59 -16.06 -3.81 12.27
CA ASP A 59 -17.38 -4.35 11.91
C ASP A 59 -18.27 -4.68 13.13
N TYR A 60 -17.90 -4.22 14.33
CA TYR A 60 -18.61 -4.53 15.58
C TYR A 60 -20.09 -4.16 15.56
N TYR A 61 -20.45 -3.12 14.82
CA TYR A 61 -21.86 -2.72 14.69
C TYR A 61 -22.67 -3.68 13.81
N LEU A 62 -22.03 -4.35 12.84
CA LEU A 62 -22.66 -5.46 12.11
C LEU A 62 -22.90 -6.66 13.02
N TYR A 63 -21.95 -6.96 13.92
CA TYR A 63 -22.13 -7.99 14.94
C TYR A 63 -23.28 -7.65 15.91
N LEU A 64 -23.31 -6.42 16.44
CA LEU A 64 -24.40 -5.98 17.32
C LEU A 64 -25.78 -6.01 16.64
N ALA A 65 -25.83 -5.75 15.33
CA ALA A 65 -27.05 -5.84 14.53
C ALA A 65 -27.49 -7.28 14.22
N GLY A 66 -26.71 -8.30 14.60
CA GLY A 66 -26.97 -9.71 14.28
C GLY A 66 -26.63 -10.10 12.84
N SER A 67 -25.99 -9.22 12.07
CA SER A 67 -25.58 -9.48 10.69
C SER A 67 -24.29 -10.30 10.59
N ARG A 68 -23.52 -10.39 11.68
CA ARG A 68 -22.33 -11.25 11.81
C ARG A 68 -22.36 -12.01 13.14
N THR A 69 -21.76 -13.20 13.15
CA THR A 69 -21.64 -14.04 14.37
C THR A 69 -20.45 -13.66 15.25
N THR A 70 -19.49 -12.92 14.71
CA THR A 70 -18.30 -12.38 15.39
C THR A 70 -17.97 -11.01 14.81
N TYR A 71 -17.04 -10.30 15.44
CA TYR A 71 -16.49 -9.03 14.96
C TYR A 71 -14.97 -9.04 14.94
N MET A 72 -14.42 -8.02 14.30
CA MET A 72 -13.01 -7.73 14.10
C MET A 72 -12.79 -6.23 14.20
N ARG A 73 -11.70 -5.84 14.88
CA ARG A 73 -11.33 -4.45 15.11
C ARG A 73 -9.84 -4.27 14.96
N TYR A 74 -9.46 -3.27 14.17
CA TYR A 74 -8.10 -2.82 13.96
C TYR A 74 -8.08 -1.31 13.95
N ASP A 75 -7.34 -0.71 14.89
CA ASP A 75 -7.18 0.74 15.02
C ASP A 75 -8.51 1.50 15.06
N GLU A 76 -9.47 1.02 15.87
CA GLU A 76 -10.84 1.55 15.88
C GLU A 76 -10.93 3.03 16.31
N THR A 77 -9.93 3.51 17.07
CA THR A 77 -9.79 4.88 17.55
C THR A 77 -8.81 5.73 16.74
N LEU A 78 -8.17 5.18 15.70
CA LEU A 78 -7.12 5.83 14.89
C LEU A 78 -5.87 6.25 15.71
N THR A 79 -5.59 5.57 16.82
CA THR A 79 -4.46 5.86 17.71
C THR A 79 -3.32 4.85 17.62
N GLU A 80 -3.54 3.69 17.01
CA GLU A 80 -2.50 2.65 16.87
C GLU A 80 -1.55 2.95 15.70
N GLY A 81 -1.97 3.80 14.76
CA GLY A 81 -1.16 4.25 13.64
C GLY A 81 -1.02 3.19 12.54
N LEU A 82 -2.02 2.31 12.39
CA LEU A 82 -2.06 1.29 11.35
C LEU A 82 -1.86 1.90 9.97
N TYR A 83 -2.61 2.96 9.67
CA TYR A 83 -2.54 3.57 8.35
C TYR A 83 -1.16 4.19 8.07
N ASP A 84 -0.58 4.85 9.08
CA ASP A 84 0.75 5.44 8.98
C ASP A 84 1.82 4.37 8.78
N HIS A 85 1.69 3.23 9.47
CA HIS A 85 2.55 2.06 9.29
C HIS A 85 2.50 1.54 7.85
N GLN A 86 1.31 1.29 7.33
CA GLN A 86 1.12 0.77 5.98
C GLN A 86 1.72 1.72 4.93
N TRP A 87 1.44 3.03 5.02
CA TRP A 87 2.00 4.01 4.09
C TRP A 87 3.53 4.08 4.14
N ARG A 88 4.13 4.07 5.33
CA ARG A 88 5.60 4.05 5.47
C ARG A 88 6.21 2.79 4.87
N TYR A 89 5.58 1.63 5.09
CA TYR A 89 6.00 0.38 4.46
C TYR A 89 6.00 0.50 2.94
N LEU A 90 4.95 1.08 2.35
CA LEU A 90 4.88 1.31 0.91
C LEU A 90 5.99 2.25 0.42
N ILE A 91 6.22 3.38 1.10
CA ILE A 91 7.29 4.32 0.74
C ILE A 91 8.67 3.64 0.73
N ASN A 92 8.93 2.78 1.72
CA ASN A 92 10.17 2.02 1.81
C ASN A 92 10.30 0.95 0.71
N ASN A 93 9.17 0.39 0.27
CA ASN A 93 9.11 -0.65 -0.76
C ASN A 93 8.65 -0.14 -2.13
N LYS A 94 8.68 1.18 -2.36
CA LYS A 94 8.13 1.87 -3.54
C LYS A 94 8.53 1.27 -4.91
N ALA A 95 9.71 0.66 -5.01
CA ALA A 95 10.20 0.05 -6.25
C ALA A 95 9.45 -1.24 -6.63
N LYS A 96 8.66 -1.82 -5.73
CA LYS A 96 7.86 -3.03 -5.94
C LYS A 96 6.37 -2.73 -6.16
N VAL A 97 5.97 -1.46 -6.04
CA VAL A 97 4.56 -1.05 -6.00
C VAL A 97 4.18 -0.43 -7.32
N GLU A 98 3.23 -1.06 -8.02
CA GLU A 98 2.67 -0.59 -9.29
C GLU A 98 1.30 0.06 -9.07
N MET A 99 0.51 -0.45 -8.11
CA MET A 99 -0.83 0.06 -7.82
C MET A 99 -1.12 0.00 -6.32
N ILE A 100 -1.64 1.10 -5.77
CA ILE A 100 -2.12 1.16 -4.39
C ILE A 100 -3.63 1.33 -4.42
N THR A 101 -4.36 0.43 -3.78
CA THR A 101 -5.80 0.59 -3.52
C THR A 101 -6.03 0.93 -2.06
N VAL A 102 -6.85 1.95 -1.81
CA VAL A 102 -7.26 2.33 -0.46
C VAL A 102 -8.66 1.77 -0.22
N TYR A 103 -8.76 0.82 0.70
CA TYR A 103 -10.02 0.33 1.22
C TYR A 103 -10.40 1.18 2.45
N SER A 104 -11.38 2.07 2.39
CA SER A 104 -12.32 2.33 1.28
C SER A 104 -12.64 3.81 1.19
N TRP A 105 -13.36 4.24 0.14
CA TRP A 105 -13.93 5.59 0.14
C TRP A 105 -14.97 5.72 1.26
N ASN A 106 -15.97 4.83 1.31
CA ASN A 106 -17.16 5.00 2.15
C ASN A 106 -17.81 3.69 2.64
N GLU A 107 -17.04 2.64 2.93
CA GLU A 107 -17.60 1.43 3.56
C GLU A 107 -17.81 1.66 5.06
N TYR A 108 -18.89 2.36 5.39
CA TYR A 108 -19.26 2.74 6.75
C TYR A 108 -19.57 1.55 7.65
N HIS A 109 -20.07 0.43 7.10
CA HIS A 109 -20.43 -0.74 7.89
C HIS A 109 -19.21 -1.45 8.47
N GLU A 110 -18.06 -1.35 7.80
CA GLU A 110 -16.77 -1.87 8.26
C GLU A 110 -15.86 -0.76 8.81
N ARG A 111 -16.39 0.47 8.87
CA ARG A 111 -15.72 1.68 9.35
C ARG A 111 -14.37 1.97 8.68
N SER A 112 -14.15 1.52 7.44
CA SER A 112 -12.87 1.67 6.71
C SER A 112 -12.79 2.94 5.84
N GLN A 113 -13.81 3.80 5.90
CA GLN A 113 -13.94 4.97 5.05
C GLN A 113 -12.80 5.99 5.23
N ILE A 114 -12.40 6.62 4.12
CA ILE A 114 -11.60 7.87 4.12
C ILE A 114 -12.43 9.10 3.73
N GLU A 115 -13.70 8.91 3.33
CA GLU A 115 -14.66 9.98 3.08
C GLU A 115 -14.76 10.89 4.33
N PRO A 116 -14.74 12.23 4.16
CA PRO A 116 -14.88 13.13 5.29
C PRO A 116 -16.17 12.87 6.08
N CYS A 117 -16.05 12.50 7.36
CA CYS A 117 -17.17 12.17 8.21
C CYS A 117 -16.85 12.45 9.67
N SER A 118 -17.87 12.81 10.45
CA SER A 118 -17.73 12.91 11.91
C SER A 118 -17.59 11.52 12.50
N ASP A 119 -16.59 11.36 13.36
CA ASP A 119 -16.25 10.09 13.99
C ASP A 119 -16.30 10.21 15.51
N TYR A 120 -17.24 9.52 16.14
CA TYR A 120 -17.42 9.61 17.59
C TYR A 120 -16.41 8.75 18.37
N THR A 121 -15.67 7.83 17.73
CA THR A 121 -14.66 7.01 18.43
C THR A 121 -13.24 7.55 18.29
N ALA A 122 -13.02 8.50 17.37
CA ALA A 122 -11.71 9.09 17.13
C ALA A 122 -11.76 10.59 17.40
N ASN A 123 -10.84 11.09 18.24
CA ASN A 123 -10.75 12.52 18.53
C ASN A 123 -9.94 13.25 17.44
N VAL A 124 -10.47 13.25 16.21
CA VAL A 124 -9.84 13.84 15.02
C VAL A 124 -10.85 14.67 14.23
N SER A 125 -10.35 15.55 13.36
CA SER A 125 -11.21 16.31 12.44
C SER A 125 -11.90 15.42 11.41
N ASP A 126 -13.10 15.79 10.97
CA ASP A 126 -13.88 15.07 9.95
C ASP A 126 -13.10 14.80 8.64
N VAL A 127 -12.13 15.64 8.29
CA VAL A 127 -11.30 15.48 7.08
C VAL A 127 -9.97 14.73 7.33
N HIS A 128 -9.78 14.17 8.53
CA HIS A 128 -8.48 13.63 8.96
C HIS A 128 -7.94 12.55 8.03
N LEU A 129 -8.71 11.50 7.76
CA LEU A 129 -8.29 10.39 6.90
C LEU A 129 -8.13 10.79 5.43
N TYR A 130 -9.00 11.67 4.93
CA TYR A 130 -8.86 12.26 3.60
C TYR A 130 -7.54 13.03 3.46
N MET A 131 -7.25 13.94 4.39
CA MET A 131 -6.03 14.75 4.37
C MET A 131 -4.78 13.89 4.58
N LYS A 132 -4.83 12.89 5.47
CA LYS A 132 -3.75 11.93 5.68
C LYS A 132 -3.44 11.14 4.40
N THR A 133 -4.47 10.63 3.73
CA THR A 133 -4.33 9.93 2.42
C THR A 133 -3.68 10.85 1.37
N ARG A 134 -4.15 12.08 1.23
CA ARG A 134 -3.58 13.07 0.30
C ARG A 134 -2.10 13.35 0.58
N ASN A 135 -1.73 13.50 1.86
CA ASN A 135 -0.36 13.77 2.26
C ASN A 135 0.56 12.59 1.91
N TYR A 136 0.16 11.36 2.22
CA TYR A 136 0.96 10.19 1.89
C TYR A 136 1.08 9.93 0.39
N ILE A 137 0.03 10.15 -0.40
CA ILE A 137 0.15 10.11 -1.87
C ILE A 137 1.20 11.10 -2.36
N THR A 138 1.24 12.30 -1.77
CA THR A 138 2.24 13.33 -2.10
C THR A 138 3.65 12.86 -1.74
N GLU A 139 3.84 12.29 -0.54
CA GLU A 139 5.12 11.75 -0.08
C GLU A 139 5.59 10.56 -0.93
N PHE A 140 4.70 9.63 -1.24
CA PHE A 140 4.99 8.46 -2.07
C PHE A 140 5.43 8.87 -3.47
N ARG A 141 4.76 9.84 -4.09
CA ARG A 141 5.17 10.42 -5.40
C ARG A 141 6.55 11.06 -5.34
N LYS A 142 6.85 11.82 -4.28
CA LYS A 142 8.19 12.39 -4.07
C LYS A 142 9.24 11.29 -3.93
N ALA A 143 8.93 10.22 -3.21
CA ALA A 143 9.83 9.09 -3.01
C ALA A 143 10.11 8.34 -4.33
N ILE A 144 9.11 8.17 -5.20
CA ILE A 144 9.32 7.61 -6.55
C ILE A 144 10.22 8.53 -7.38
N ALA A 145 9.99 9.84 -7.34
CA ALA A 145 10.74 10.81 -8.12
C ALA A 145 12.21 10.96 -7.66
N SER A 146 12.49 10.70 -6.38
CA SER A 146 13.83 10.88 -5.80
C SER A 146 14.81 9.73 -6.05
N ASN A 147 14.47 8.78 -6.92
CA ASN A 147 15.30 7.60 -7.19
C ASN A 147 16.72 8.00 -7.70
N PRO A 148 17.80 7.83 -6.91
CA PRO A 148 19.13 8.33 -7.26
C PRO A 148 19.92 7.38 -8.19
N ALA A 149 19.30 6.26 -8.60
CA ALA A 149 19.97 5.14 -9.26
C ALA A 149 20.77 5.50 -10.54
N PRO A 150 20.32 6.38 -11.45
CA PRO A 150 21.15 6.71 -12.61
C PRO A 150 22.31 7.66 -12.25
N PHE A 151 22.13 8.56 -11.29
CA PHE A 151 23.13 9.60 -11.03
C PHE A 151 24.33 9.10 -10.23
N MET A 152 24.11 8.27 -9.20
CA MET A 152 25.20 7.68 -8.40
C MET A 152 26.06 6.70 -9.21
N ASN A 153 25.45 5.88 -10.07
CA ASN A 153 26.17 4.94 -10.92
C ASN A 153 27.02 5.67 -11.98
N VAL A 154 26.54 6.79 -12.50
CA VAL A 154 27.32 7.66 -13.41
C VAL A 154 28.50 8.31 -12.68
N ILE A 155 28.31 8.82 -11.46
CA ILE A 155 29.40 9.41 -10.66
C ILE A 155 30.47 8.36 -10.34
N ILE A 156 30.07 7.17 -9.90
CA ILE A 156 31.01 6.07 -9.58
C ILE A 156 31.78 5.66 -10.84
N SER A 157 31.08 5.49 -11.97
CA SER A 157 31.72 5.11 -13.25
C SER A 157 32.70 6.17 -13.75
N ALA A 158 32.32 7.45 -13.68
CA ALA A 158 33.20 8.57 -14.04
C ALA A 158 34.43 8.64 -13.13
N SER A 159 34.27 8.38 -11.84
CA SER A 159 35.37 8.39 -10.87
C SER A 159 36.37 7.25 -11.12
N ILE A 160 35.87 6.05 -11.44
CA ILE A 160 36.71 4.90 -11.82
C ILE A 160 37.45 5.19 -13.13
N PHE A 161 36.78 5.77 -14.13
CA PHE A 161 37.40 6.12 -15.40
C PHE A 161 38.53 7.15 -15.24
N LEU A 162 38.28 8.22 -14.47
CA LEU A 162 39.30 9.25 -14.17
C LEU A 162 40.49 8.66 -13.41
N LEU A 163 40.25 7.74 -12.47
CA LEU A 163 41.32 7.03 -11.77
C LEU A 163 42.18 6.21 -12.74
N ILE A 164 41.56 5.41 -13.61
CA ILE A 164 42.27 4.60 -14.61
C ILE A 164 43.07 5.50 -15.56
N LEU A 165 42.46 6.58 -16.06
CA LEU A 165 43.13 7.54 -16.94
C LEU A 165 44.36 8.17 -16.26
N SER A 166 44.26 8.53 -14.98
CA SER A 166 45.38 9.09 -14.21
C SER A 166 46.54 8.10 -14.05
N ILE A 167 46.24 6.81 -13.89
CA ILE A 167 47.23 5.74 -13.81
C ILE A 167 47.91 5.59 -15.17
N VAL A 168 47.14 5.46 -16.25
CA VAL A 168 47.66 5.30 -17.62
C VAL A 168 48.56 6.47 -18.03
N LEU A 169 48.14 7.71 -17.77
CA LEU A 169 48.95 8.90 -18.06
C LEU A 169 50.28 8.92 -17.30
N LYS A 170 50.32 8.42 -16.05
CA LYS A 170 51.56 8.26 -15.28
C LYS A 170 52.53 7.24 -15.88
N TYR A 171 52.03 6.21 -16.58
CA TYR A 171 52.86 5.16 -17.18
C TYR A 171 53.28 5.47 -18.62
N ILE A 172 52.55 6.30 -19.35
CA ILE A 172 52.89 6.72 -20.72
C ILE A 172 53.82 7.97 -20.72
N GLY A 173 53.76 8.80 -19.69
CA GLY A 173 54.61 9.99 -19.55
C GLY A 173 56.04 9.75 -19.04
N LYS A 174 56.56 8.53 -19.15
CA LYS A 174 57.95 8.16 -18.84
C LYS A 174 58.65 7.60 -20.07
#